data_AF-A0A3N7GS98-F1
#
_entry.id   AF-A0A3N7GS98-F1
#
_cell.length_a   1.000
_cell.length_b   1.000
_cell.length_c   1.000
_cell.angle_alpha   90.00
_cell.angle_beta   90.00
_cell.angle_gamma   90.00
#
_symmetry.space_group_name_H-M   'P 1'
#
loop_
_entity.id
_entity.type
_entity.pdbx_description
1 polymer ?
#
loop_
_entity_poly.entity_id
_entity_poly.type
_entity_poly.pdbx_seq_one_letter_code
_entity_poly.pdbx_strand_id
1 'polypeptide(L)'
;MMVFEYAPNGTLFEHLHIKESEHLDWGMRLRIAMGMAYCLEHMHQLNPPIAHSNLTSSVISLTEDYASKISDFTFSNDIIANEMELSGKKLPDVPLALPESNVYNFGVLLFEMVTGRLPYSVDNVSLEDWASDYLRGYQPLREKVDPTLDSFEEEKLERIGEVIKSCVHPDPKQRPTMREVTGGLREITTLTPDAAIPKLSPLWWAELEILSTEAS
;
A
#
# COMPACT_ATOMS: atom_id res chain seq x y z
N MET A 1 -1.07 -19.05 16.89
CA MET A 1 -0.52 -17.72 17.23
C MET A 1 0.65 -17.47 16.31
N MET A 2 0.62 -16.37 15.55
CA MET A 2 1.73 -15.94 14.69
C MET A 2 2.44 -14.78 15.36
N VAL A 3 3.77 -14.71 15.24
CA VAL A 3 4.60 -13.64 15.82
C VAL A 3 5.36 -12.99 14.68
N PHE A 4 5.28 -11.67 14.58
CA PHE A 4 5.91 -10.87 13.54
C PHE A 4 6.81 -9.80 14.17
N GLU A 5 7.78 -9.32 13.40
CA GLU A 5 8.59 -8.17 13.79
C GLU A 5 7.70 -6.91 13.91
N TYR A 6 7.86 -6.18 15.01
CA TYR A 6 7.08 -4.99 15.32
C TYR A 6 7.43 -3.82 14.39
N ALA A 7 6.42 -3.05 13.99
CA ALA A 7 6.54 -1.84 13.18
C ALA A 7 6.18 -0.64 14.08
N PRO A 8 7.17 0.09 14.62
CA PRO A 8 6.94 1.05 15.71
C PRO A 8 6.29 2.36 15.28
N ASN A 9 6.36 2.73 13.99
CA ASN A 9 5.87 4.02 13.50
C ASN A 9 4.39 3.94 13.08
N GLY A 10 3.59 3.11 13.76
CA GLY A 10 2.16 3.02 13.49
C GLY A 10 1.81 2.64 12.05
N THR A 11 0.75 3.24 11.53
CA THR A 11 0.16 2.95 10.22
C THR A 11 0.18 4.17 9.30
N LEU A 12 0.18 3.94 7.99
CA LEU A 12 0.07 5.00 6.98
C LEU A 12 -1.18 5.85 7.19
N PHE A 13 -2.29 5.25 7.61
CA PHE A 13 -3.52 5.98 7.96
C PHE A 13 -3.28 7.03 9.05
N GLU A 14 -2.60 6.65 10.14
CA GLU A 14 -2.33 7.56 11.26
C GLU A 14 -1.47 8.74 10.81
N HIS A 15 -0.47 8.49 9.96
CA HIS A 15 0.40 9.53 9.44
C HIS A 15 -0.27 10.49 8.43
N LEU A 16 -1.31 10.04 7.71
CA LEU A 16 -2.02 10.88 6.75
C LEU A 16 -3.19 11.65 7.37
N HIS A 17 -3.83 11.12 8.42
CA HIS A 17 -5.11 11.64 8.91
C HIS A 17 -5.12 12.09 10.38
N ILE A 18 -4.13 11.71 11.19
CA ILE A 18 -4.03 12.11 12.60
C ILE A 18 -2.98 13.23 12.72
N LYS A 19 -3.40 14.38 13.27
CA LYS A 19 -2.57 15.60 13.32
C LYS A 19 -1.37 15.46 14.25
N GLU A 20 -1.47 14.58 15.24
CA GLU A 20 -0.46 14.34 16.26
C GLU A 20 0.65 13.39 15.77
N SER A 21 0.45 12.70 14.63
CA SER A 21 1.44 11.82 14.01
C SER A 21 2.57 12.61 13.34
N GLU A 22 3.75 11.98 13.20
CA GLU A 22 4.86 12.59 12.46
C GLU A 22 4.48 12.80 10.98
N HIS A 23 4.85 13.94 10.41
CA HIS A 23 4.51 14.25 9.03
C HIS A 23 5.39 13.46 8.04
N LEU A 24 4.76 12.78 7.08
CA LEU A 24 5.47 12.12 5.98
C LEU A 24 5.74 13.09 4.84
N ASP A 25 7.01 13.40 4.61
CA ASP A 25 7.43 14.20 3.46
C ASP A 25 7.22 13.47 2.12
N TRP A 26 7.42 14.19 1.02
CA TRP A 26 7.22 13.64 -0.33
C TRP A 26 8.08 12.40 -0.61
N GLY A 27 9.35 12.41 -0.20
CA GLY A 27 10.27 11.30 -0.41
C GLY A 27 9.90 10.06 0.38
N MET A 28 9.47 10.22 1.64
CA MET A 28 8.96 9.15 2.48
C MET A 28 7.71 8.52 1.88
N ARG A 29 6.76 9.33 1.41
CA ARG A 29 5.55 8.81 0.74
C ARG A 29 5.88 8.02 -0.52
N LEU A 30 6.84 8.50 -1.33
CA LEU A 30 7.31 7.75 -2.50
C LEU A 30 8.00 6.43 -2.13
N ARG A 31 8.78 6.42 -1.05
CA ARG A 31 9.42 5.21 -0.53
C ARG A 31 8.40 4.18 -0.08
N ILE A 32 7.39 4.61 0.68
CA ILE A 32 6.28 3.77 1.15
C ILE A 32 5.50 3.20 -0.05
N ALA A 33 5.14 4.05 -1.02
CA ALA A 33 4.45 3.64 -2.24
C ALA A 33 5.23 2.56 -3.02
N MET A 34 6.55 2.73 -3.16
CA MET A 34 7.41 1.76 -3.83
C MET A 34 7.53 0.45 -3.04
N GLY A 35 7.65 0.52 -1.71
CA GLY A 35 7.68 -0.68 -0.85
C GLY A 35 6.39 -1.51 -0.99
N MET A 36 5.24 -0.85 -1.01
CA MET A 36 3.95 -1.50 -1.29
C MET A 36 3.90 -2.09 -2.70
N ALA A 37 4.35 -1.35 -3.72
CA ALA A 37 4.36 -1.82 -5.11
C ALA A 37 5.19 -3.09 -5.29
N TYR A 38 6.40 -3.12 -4.73
CA TYR A 38 7.27 -4.31 -4.78
C TYR A 38 6.67 -5.50 -4.05
N CYS A 39 6.04 -5.28 -2.89
CA CYS A 39 5.38 -6.34 -2.14
C CYS A 39 4.23 -6.97 -2.95
N LEU A 40 3.34 -6.13 -3.51
CA LEU A 40 2.21 -6.58 -4.30
C LEU A 40 2.64 -7.22 -5.63
N GLU A 41 3.66 -6.67 -6.31
CA GLU A 41 4.26 -7.30 -7.50
C GLU A 41 4.74 -8.71 -7.18
N HIS A 42 5.47 -8.87 -6.08
CA HIS A 42 5.98 -10.18 -5.66
C HIS A 42 4.83 -11.16 -5.39
N MET A 43 3.80 -10.74 -4.64
CA MET A 43 2.65 -11.59 -4.32
C MET A 43 1.88 -12.04 -5.57
N HIS A 44 1.69 -11.15 -6.53
CA HIS A 44 0.97 -11.46 -7.78
C HIS A 44 1.78 -12.35 -8.72
N GLN A 45 3.11 -12.40 -8.56
CA GLN A 45 4.01 -13.27 -9.34
C GLN A 45 4.13 -14.69 -8.78
N LEU A 46 3.58 -14.96 -7.59
CA LEU A 46 3.54 -16.30 -7.01
C LEU A 46 2.66 -17.24 -7.85
N ASN A 47 2.84 -18.55 -7.66
CA ASN A 47 2.05 -19.58 -8.34
C ASN A 47 1.47 -20.58 -7.32
N PRO A 48 0.19 -20.48 -6.95
CA PRO A 48 -0.80 -19.53 -7.47
C PRO A 48 -0.57 -18.07 -7.00
N PRO A 49 -1.03 -17.06 -7.76
CA PRO A 49 -0.95 -15.65 -7.34
C PRO A 49 -1.73 -15.41 -6.04
N ILE A 50 -1.16 -14.62 -5.14
CA ILE A 50 -1.81 -14.22 -3.88
C ILE A 50 -2.25 -12.77 -3.99
N ALA A 51 -3.52 -12.49 -3.67
CA ALA A 51 -4.06 -11.13 -3.62
C ALA A 51 -4.50 -10.77 -2.19
N HIS A 52 -4.27 -9.53 -1.80
CA HIS A 52 -4.67 -8.99 -0.50
C HIS A 52 -6.16 -8.62 -0.49
N SER A 53 -6.96 -9.18 0.41
CA SER A 53 -8.43 -8.97 0.44
C SER A 53 -8.83 -7.56 0.90
N ASN A 54 -8.06 -6.94 1.79
CA ASN A 54 -8.41 -5.68 2.45
C ASN A 54 -7.25 -4.66 2.41
N LEU A 55 -6.82 -4.29 1.20
CA LEU A 55 -5.70 -3.35 1.04
C LEU A 55 -6.17 -1.90 1.28
N THR A 56 -5.82 -1.35 2.44
CA THR A 56 -6.18 0.01 2.91
C THR A 56 -5.00 0.65 3.66
N SER A 57 -5.02 1.95 3.93
CA SER A 57 -3.92 2.64 4.61
C SER A 57 -3.73 2.20 6.06
N SER A 58 -4.77 1.65 6.70
CA SER A 58 -4.70 1.12 8.07
C SER A 58 -3.95 -0.22 8.18
N VAL A 59 -3.87 -1.00 7.10
CA VAL A 59 -3.13 -2.27 7.09
C VAL A 59 -1.66 -2.11 6.67
N ILE A 60 -1.25 -0.89 6.29
CA ILE A 60 0.13 -0.55 5.96
C ILE A 60 0.81 -0.01 7.22
N SER A 61 1.59 -0.84 7.89
CA SER A 61 2.40 -0.43 9.05
C SER A 61 3.76 0.11 8.61
N LEU A 62 4.33 1.03 9.38
CA LEU A 62 5.62 1.65 9.09
C LEU A 62 6.69 1.18 10.07
N THR A 63 7.80 0.71 9.52
CA THR A 63 9.00 0.33 10.28
C THR A 63 9.74 1.55 10.82
N GLU A 64 10.73 1.33 11.69
CA GLU A 64 11.55 2.38 12.30
C GLU A 64 12.15 3.36 11.28
N ASP A 65 12.55 2.85 10.11
CA ASP A 65 13.08 3.66 9.01
C ASP A 65 12.04 4.06 7.96
N TYR A 66 10.74 4.00 8.30
CA TYR A 66 9.61 4.38 7.44
C TYR A 66 9.46 3.54 6.15
N ALA A 67 10.01 2.32 6.11
CA ALA A 67 9.64 1.35 5.09
C ALA A 67 8.28 0.71 5.40
N SER A 68 7.49 0.45 4.36
CA SER A 68 6.13 -0.11 4.45
C SER A 68 6.15 -1.61 4.72
N LYS A 69 5.29 -2.07 5.65
CA LYS A 69 4.93 -3.47 5.86
C LYS A 69 3.43 -3.64 5.67
N ILE A 70 3.03 -4.49 4.73
CA ILE A 70 1.62 -4.87 4.56
C ILE A 70 1.28 -5.92 5.61
N SER A 71 0.23 -5.68 6.38
CA SER A 71 -0.26 -6.56 7.45
C SER A 71 -1.68 -7.02 7.15
N ASP A 72 -2.28 -7.79 8.05
CA ASP A 72 -3.67 -8.28 7.93
C ASP A 72 -3.93 -9.13 6.68
N PHE A 73 -2.98 -9.99 6.35
CA PHE A 73 -3.23 -11.08 5.42
C PHE A 73 -4.23 -12.04 6.07
N THR A 74 -5.51 -11.85 5.78
CA THR A 74 -6.45 -12.96 5.92
C THR A 74 -6.00 -14.03 4.94
N PHE A 75 -5.41 -15.11 5.47
CA PHE A 75 -5.19 -16.38 4.76
C PHE A 75 -6.55 -17.08 4.51
N SER A 76 -7.53 -16.32 4.05
CA SER A 76 -8.81 -16.82 3.62
C SER A 76 -8.63 -17.22 2.17
N ASN A 77 -8.27 -18.49 1.95
CA ASN A 77 -9.11 -19.39 1.16
C ASN A 77 -8.34 -20.59 0.60
N ASP A 78 -7.03 -20.54 0.34
CA ASP A 78 -6.37 -21.71 -0.28
C ASP A 78 -6.15 -22.88 0.69
N ILE A 79 -5.76 -22.60 1.94
CA ILE A 79 -5.58 -23.65 2.96
C ILE A 79 -6.95 -24.24 3.35
N ILE A 80 -7.96 -23.39 3.49
CA ILE A 80 -9.32 -23.80 3.88
C ILE A 80 -10.05 -24.47 2.71
N ALA A 81 -9.89 -24.00 1.46
CA ALA A 81 -10.48 -24.63 0.28
C ALA A 81 -9.88 -26.02 0.06
N ASN A 82 -8.57 -26.19 0.22
CA ASN A 82 -7.93 -27.50 0.09
C ASN A 82 -8.41 -28.47 1.20
N GLU A 83 -8.48 -28.02 2.47
CA GLU A 83 -9.05 -28.82 3.57
C GLU A 83 -10.56 -29.08 3.45
N MET A 84 -11.35 -28.15 2.91
CA MET A 84 -12.82 -28.29 2.77
C MET A 84 -13.26 -29.02 1.49
N GLU A 85 -12.49 -28.95 0.40
CA GLU A 85 -12.66 -29.83 -0.77
C GLU A 85 -12.45 -31.29 -0.39
N LEU A 86 -11.42 -31.56 0.44
CA LEU A 86 -11.20 -32.88 1.05
C LEU A 86 -12.37 -33.32 1.96
N SER A 87 -13.13 -32.38 2.54
CA SER A 87 -14.26 -32.63 3.44
C SER A 87 -15.65 -32.52 2.77
N GLY A 88 -15.74 -32.21 1.47
CA GLY A 88 -17.00 -32.11 0.72
C GLY A 88 -17.97 -31.01 1.16
N LYS A 89 -17.52 -30.00 1.92
CA LYS A 89 -18.34 -28.86 2.36
C LYS A 89 -18.16 -27.69 1.41
N LYS A 90 -19.24 -27.24 0.75
CA LYS A 90 -19.23 -26.01 -0.06
C LYS A 90 -18.90 -24.82 0.83
N LEU A 91 -17.90 -24.05 0.42
CA LEU A 91 -17.48 -22.80 1.06
C LEU A 91 -18.66 -21.80 1.05
N PRO A 92 -18.93 -21.05 2.13
CA PRO A 92 -19.75 -19.84 2.04
C PRO A 92 -19.08 -18.89 1.04
N ASP A 93 -19.88 -18.17 0.22
CA ASP A 93 -19.41 -17.25 -0.82
C ASP A 93 -18.60 -16.08 -0.23
N VAL A 94 -17.34 -16.33 0.14
CA VAL A 94 -16.37 -15.30 0.52
C VAL A 94 -15.71 -14.83 -0.79
N PRO A 95 -15.81 -13.54 -1.16
CA PRO A 95 -15.22 -13.04 -2.38
C PRO A 95 -13.73 -13.36 -2.43
N LEU A 96 -13.28 -14.10 -3.45
CA LEU A 96 -11.87 -14.33 -3.69
C LEU A 96 -11.21 -12.97 -3.97
N ALA A 97 -10.14 -12.66 -3.25
CA ALA A 97 -9.35 -11.48 -3.54
C ALA A 97 -8.74 -11.65 -4.95
N LEU A 98 -8.94 -10.64 -5.81
CA LEU A 98 -8.44 -10.65 -7.18
C LEU A 98 -7.24 -9.71 -7.33
N PRO A 99 -6.19 -10.09 -8.09
CA PRO A 99 -5.07 -9.21 -8.40
C PRO A 99 -5.51 -7.83 -8.94
N GLU A 100 -6.55 -7.78 -9.77
CA GLU A 100 -7.09 -6.55 -10.35
C GLU A 100 -7.76 -5.64 -9.30
N SER A 101 -8.28 -6.21 -8.22
CA SER A 101 -8.79 -5.44 -7.07
C SER A 101 -7.65 -4.86 -6.25
N ASN A 102 -6.52 -5.56 -6.13
CA ASN A 102 -5.31 -5.03 -5.49
C ASN A 102 -4.74 -3.84 -6.25
N VAL A 103 -4.70 -3.92 -7.59
CA VAL A 103 -4.26 -2.81 -8.44
C VAL A 103 -5.15 -1.57 -8.21
N TYR A 104 -6.47 -1.74 -8.17
CA TYR A 104 -7.39 -0.64 -7.89
C TYR A 104 -7.12 -0.02 -6.51
N ASN A 105 -7.06 -0.84 -5.46
CA ASN A 105 -6.83 -0.38 -4.09
C ASN A 105 -5.45 0.29 -3.95
N PHE A 106 -4.43 -0.20 -4.66
CA PHE A 106 -3.12 0.44 -4.70
C PHE A 106 -3.20 1.83 -5.36
N GLY A 107 -3.92 1.98 -6.47
CA GLY A 107 -4.17 3.28 -7.10
C GLY A 107 -4.90 4.27 -6.17
N VAL A 108 -5.87 3.77 -5.40
CA VAL A 108 -6.56 4.56 -4.37
C VAL A 108 -5.59 5.00 -3.26
N LEU A 109 -4.69 4.12 -2.80
CA LEU A 109 -3.69 4.45 -1.78
C LEU A 109 -2.65 5.46 -2.28
N LEU A 110 -2.21 5.35 -3.54
CA LEU A 110 -1.38 6.37 -4.17
C LEU A 110 -2.07 7.75 -4.16
N PHE A 111 -3.37 7.78 -4.49
CA PHE A 111 -4.15 9.01 -4.48
C PHE A 111 -4.31 9.57 -3.05
N GLU A 112 -4.58 8.72 -2.07
CA GLU A 112 -4.64 9.08 -0.65
C GLU A 112 -3.30 9.68 -0.17
N MET A 113 -2.16 9.06 -0.52
CA MET A 113 -0.83 9.57 -0.19
C MET A 113 -0.51 10.89 -0.86
N VAL A 114 -0.95 11.14 -2.11
CA VAL A 114 -0.71 12.42 -2.77
C VAL A 114 -1.54 13.54 -2.15
N THR A 115 -2.77 13.23 -1.75
CA THR A 115 -3.76 14.25 -1.38
C THR A 115 -3.89 14.45 0.12
N GLY A 116 -3.43 13.50 0.95
CA GLY A 116 -3.62 13.52 2.40
C GLY A 116 -5.09 13.44 2.80
N ARG A 117 -5.95 12.86 1.94
CA ARG A 117 -7.40 12.81 2.16
C ARG A 117 -7.93 11.42 1.98
N LEU A 118 -8.89 11.05 2.84
CA LEU A 118 -9.56 9.77 2.72
C LEU A 118 -10.29 9.66 1.39
N PRO A 119 -10.16 8.51 0.70
CA PRO A 119 -10.90 8.26 -0.53
C PRO A 119 -12.41 8.13 -0.26
N TYR A 120 -12.81 7.72 0.96
CA TYR A 120 -14.19 7.53 1.40
C TYR A 120 -14.52 8.49 2.56
N SER A 121 -14.99 9.71 2.30
CA SER A 121 -15.51 10.57 3.38
C SER A 121 -16.93 10.14 3.76
N VAL A 122 -17.18 9.98 5.07
CA VAL A 122 -18.47 9.59 5.66
C VAL A 122 -19.54 10.69 5.56
N ASP A 123 -19.15 11.89 5.11
CA ASP A 123 -20.09 12.99 4.81
C ASP A 123 -20.78 12.75 3.47
N ASN A 124 -21.87 11.99 3.51
CA ASN A 124 -23.02 11.93 2.59
C ASN A 124 -22.96 12.75 1.29
N VAL A 125 -22.02 12.49 0.38
CA VAL A 125 -22.21 12.38 -1.08
C VAL A 125 -21.03 11.52 -1.55
N SER A 126 -21.35 10.47 -2.29
CA SER A 126 -20.46 9.51 -2.96
C SER A 126 -18.94 9.82 -3.04
N LEU A 127 -18.13 8.74 -3.00
CA LEU A 127 -16.74 8.69 -3.52
C LEU A 127 -16.52 9.44 -4.84
N GLU A 128 -17.64 9.63 -5.54
CA GLU A 128 -17.80 10.13 -6.87
C GLU A 128 -17.76 11.66 -6.99
N ASP A 129 -17.63 12.45 -5.92
CA ASP A 129 -17.51 13.91 -6.09
C ASP A 129 -16.04 14.35 -6.13
N TRP A 130 -15.21 14.03 -5.14
CA TRP A 130 -13.88 14.64 -5.05
C TRP A 130 -12.78 13.95 -5.89
N ALA A 131 -12.80 12.62 -5.93
CA ALA A 131 -11.90 11.83 -6.77
C ALA A 131 -12.38 11.81 -8.23
N SER A 132 -13.69 11.81 -8.50
CA SER A 132 -14.19 11.84 -9.87
C SER A 132 -13.77 13.08 -10.64
N ASP A 133 -13.72 14.25 -10.02
CA ASP A 133 -13.26 15.46 -10.72
C ASP A 133 -11.83 15.28 -11.25
N TYR A 134 -10.98 14.61 -10.48
CA TYR A 134 -9.64 14.25 -10.91
C TYR A 134 -9.64 13.12 -11.95
N LEU A 135 -10.38 12.03 -11.71
CA LEU A 135 -10.43 10.85 -12.57
C LEU A 135 -11.09 11.14 -13.93
N ARG A 136 -12.03 12.08 -13.97
CA ARG A 136 -12.68 12.59 -15.20
C ARG A 136 -11.85 13.67 -15.89
N GLY A 137 -10.76 14.12 -15.27
CA GLY A 137 -9.84 15.11 -15.84
C GLY A 137 -10.35 16.55 -15.78
N TYR A 138 -11.33 16.84 -14.91
CA TYR A 138 -11.83 18.21 -14.71
C TYR A 138 -10.84 19.09 -13.94
N GLN A 139 -9.92 18.50 -13.17
CA GLN A 139 -8.89 19.24 -12.44
C GLN A 139 -7.53 18.51 -12.46
N PRO A 140 -6.41 19.25 -12.49
CA PRO A 140 -5.07 18.67 -12.39
C PRO A 140 -4.79 18.18 -10.97
N LEU A 141 -3.97 17.13 -10.84
CA LEU A 141 -3.63 16.54 -9.54
C LEU A 141 -2.96 17.55 -8.59
N ARG A 142 -2.18 18.48 -9.15
CA ARG A 142 -1.45 19.52 -8.42
C ARG A 142 -2.34 20.36 -7.48
N GLU A 143 -3.59 20.60 -7.86
CA GLU A 143 -4.52 21.43 -7.08
C GLU A 143 -5.11 20.66 -5.88
N LYS A 144 -4.87 19.34 -5.84
CA LYS A 144 -5.37 18.42 -4.83
C LYS A 144 -4.26 17.87 -3.93
N VAL A 145 -3.01 18.27 -4.16
CA VAL A 145 -1.87 17.83 -3.36
C VAL A 145 -2.05 18.22 -1.91
N ASP A 146 -1.63 17.33 -1.02
CA ASP A 146 -1.65 17.54 0.42
C ASP A 146 -0.94 18.86 0.78
N PRO A 147 -1.63 19.83 1.42
CA PRO A 147 -1.04 21.10 1.80
C PRO A 147 0.05 20.98 2.87
N THR A 148 0.19 19.82 3.51
CA THR A 148 1.24 19.57 4.50
C THR A 148 2.59 19.25 3.86
N LEU A 149 2.64 18.94 2.56
CA LEU A 149 3.88 18.69 1.84
C LEU A 149 4.64 20.00 1.55
N ASP A 150 5.80 20.18 2.18
CA ASP A 150 6.64 21.37 2.00
C ASP A 150 7.13 21.56 0.55
N SER A 151 7.42 20.46 -0.15
CA SER A 151 7.83 20.47 -1.56
C SER A 151 7.56 19.13 -2.24
N PHE A 152 7.33 19.16 -3.55
CA PHE A 152 7.18 17.98 -4.39
C PHE A 152 7.66 18.28 -5.81
N GLU A 153 8.01 17.23 -6.55
CA GLU A 153 8.45 17.34 -7.94
C GLU A 153 7.25 17.25 -8.88
N GLU A 154 6.89 18.36 -9.55
CA GLU A 154 5.68 18.47 -10.38
C GLU A 154 5.67 17.44 -11.53
N GLU A 155 6.82 17.20 -12.18
CA GLU A 155 6.95 16.18 -13.23
C GLU A 155 6.63 14.76 -12.69
N LYS A 156 7.13 14.42 -11.50
CA LYS A 156 6.83 13.12 -10.87
C LYS A 156 5.36 13.01 -10.51
N LEU A 157 4.78 14.10 -10.00
CA LEU A 157 3.37 14.15 -9.63
C LEU A 157 2.45 13.87 -10.83
N GLU A 158 2.72 14.49 -11.98
CA GLU A 158 1.92 14.29 -13.20
C GLU A 158 1.97 12.81 -13.65
N ARG A 159 3.17 12.23 -13.72
CA ARG A 159 3.35 10.83 -14.10
C ARG A 159 2.75 9.85 -13.09
N ILE A 160 2.85 10.13 -11.79
CA ILE A 160 2.15 9.36 -10.74
C ILE A 160 0.64 9.44 -10.95
N GLY A 161 0.14 10.61 -11.36
CA GLY A 161 -1.26 10.78 -11.71
C GLY A 161 -1.75 9.86 -12.84
N GLU A 162 -0.94 9.66 -13.87
CA GLU A 162 -1.25 8.72 -14.96
C GLU A 162 -1.29 7.26 -14.44
N VAL A 163 -0.37 6.91 -13.54
CA VAL A 163 -0.37 5.60 -12.86
C VAL A 163 -1.64 5.43 -12.02
N ILE A 164 -2.04 6.43 -11.25
CA ILE A 164 -3.29 6.40 -10.46
C ILE A 164 -4.48 6.15 -11.38
N LYS A 165 -4.63 6.93 -12.45
CA LYS A 165 -5.77 6.82 -13.39
C LYS A 165 -5.85 5.44 -14.06
N SER A 166 -4.72 4.86 -14.43
CA SER A 166 -4.69 3.51 -15.03
C SER A 166 -5.02 2.42 -14.00
N CYS A 167 -4.54 2.54 -12.76
CA CYS A 167 -4.85 1.59 -11.69
C CYS A 167 -6.33 1.57 -11.31
N VAL A 168 -6.97 2.75 -11.25
CA VAL A 168 -8.38 2.89 -10.81
C VAL A 168 -9.38 2.82 -11.97
N HIS A 169 -8.97 2.28 -13.12
CA HIS A 169 -9.84 2.15 -14.28
C HIS A 169 -11.14 1.37 -13.93
N PRO A 170 -12.34 1.82 -14.37
CA PRO A 170 -13.60 1.18 -14.02
C PRO A 170 -13.69 -0.29 -14.46
N ASP A 171 -13.17 -0.60 -15.65
CA ASP A 171 -13.06 -1.97 -16.15
C ASP A 171 -11.79 -2.65 -15.59
N PRO A 172 -11.92 -3.72 -14.77
CA PRO A 172 -10.78 -4.44 -14.21
C PRO A 172 -9.81 -5.00 -15.24
N LYS A 173 -10.30 -5.36 -16.44
CA LYS A 173 -9.46 -5.95 -17.51
C LYS A 173 -8.54 -4.94 -18.18
N GLN A 174 -8.81 -3.65 -18.01
CA GLN A 174 -8.00 -2.56 -18.55
C GLN A 174 -7.00 -2.02 -17.53
N ARG A 175 -7.06 -2.50 -16.27
CA ARG A 175 -6.09 -2.15 -15.26
C ARG A 175 -4.75 -2.83 -15.59
N PRO A 176 -3.62 -2.13 -15.39
CA PRO A 176 -2.30 -2.74 -15.56
C PRO A 176 -2.06 -3.82 -14.51
N THR A 177 -1.08 -4.68 -14.76
CA THR A 177 -0.55 -5.60 -13.75
C THR A 177 0.31 -4.85 -12.73
N MET A 178 0.45 -5.38 -11.50
CA MET A 178 1.36 -4.78 -10.52
C MET A 178 2.83 -4.71 -10.99
N ARG A 179 3.24 -5.60 -11.91
CA ARG A 179 4.55 -5.54 -12.56
C ARG A 179 4.71 -4.30 -13.44
N GLU A 180 3.69 -3.96 -14.23
CA GLU A 180 3.69 -2.75 -15.07
C GLU A 180 3.63 -1.48 -14.20
N VAL A 181 2.78 -1.47 -13.18
CA VAL A 181 2.67 -0.37 -12.21
C VAL A 181 4.01 -0.13 -11.51
N THR A 182 4.65 -1.19 -11.00
CA THR A 182 5.94 -1.09 -10.30
C THR A 182 7.06 -0.65 -11.25
N GLY A 183 7.04 -1.11 -12.49
CA GLY A 183 7.94 -0.63 -13.54
C GLY A 183 7.80 0.87 -13.79
N GLY A 184 6.57 1.35 -14.00
CA GLY A 184 6.29 2.76 -14.23
C GLY A 184 6.67 3.64 -13.03
N LEU A 185 6.30 3.24 -11.81
CA LEU A 185 6.67 3.98 -10.60
C LEU A 185 8.18 3.97 -10.34
N ARG A 186 8.89 2.89 -10.65
CA ARG A 186 10.36 2.83 -10.55
C ARG A 186 11.03 3.82 -11.50
N GLU A 187 10.52 3.96 -12.73
CA GLU A 187 11.02 4.96 -13.68
C GLU A 187 10.79 6.40 -13.19
N ILE A 188 9.69 6.66 -12.49
CA ILE A 188 9.35 7.99 -11.97
C ILE A 188 10.17 8.31 -10.71
N THR A 189 10.27 7.37 -9.78
CA THR A 189 10.87 7.59 -8.45
C THR A 189 12.37 7.32 -8.42
N THR A 190 12.89 6.51 -9.35
CA THR A 190 14.26 5.96 -9.37
C THR A 190 14.62 5.09 -8.16
N LEU A 191 13.66 4.80 -7.28
CA LEU A 191 13.85 3.96 -6.10
C LEU A 191 13.96 2.50 -6.54
N THR A 192 14.99 1.81 -6.05
CA THR A 192 15.17 0.36 -6.24
C THR A 192 14.52 -0.42 -5.10
N PRO A 193 14.34 -1.74 -5.23
CA PRO A 193 13.88 -2.58 -4.12
C PRO A 193 14.70 -2.36 -2.84
N ASP A 194 16.03 -2.34 -2.95
CA ASP A 194 16.94 -2.15 -1.81
C ASP A 194 16.75 -0.80 -1.10
N ALA A 195 16.30 0.23 -1.82
CA ALA A 195 16.00 1.53 -1.24
C ALA A 195 14.62 1.58 -0.56
N ALA A 196 13.69 0.70 -0.95
CA ALA A 196 12.31 0.68 -0.46
C ALA A 196 12.06 -0.33 0.66
N ILE A 197 12.85 -1.41 0.72
CA ILE A 197 12.74 -2.41 1.80
C ILE A 197 13.19 -1.84 3.15
N PRO A 198 12.68 -2.38 4.28
CA PRO A 198 13.15 -2.03 5.61
C PRO A 198 14.65 -2.31 5.75
N LYS A 199 15.39 -1.35 6.30
CA LYS A 199 16.77 -1.63 6.72
C LYS A 199 16.75 -2.60 7.89
N LEU A 200 17.66 -3.57 7.87
CA LEU A 200 17.91 -4.42 9.04
C LEU A 200 18.37 -3.49 10.18
N SER A 201 17.53 -3.35 11.22
CA SER A 201 17.84 -2.45 12.33
C SER A 201 19.10 -2.94 13.07
N PRO A 202 20.16 -2.13 13.17
CA PRO A 202 21.35 -2.48 13.97
C PRO A 202 21.03 -2.65 15.46
N LEU A 203 19.97 -1.99 15.94
CA LEU A 203 19.51 -2.04 17.33
C LEU A 203 19.03 -3.43 17.73
N TRP A 204 18.43 -4.18 16.82
CA TRP A 204 17.99 -5.55 17.09
C TRP A 204 19.16 -6.48 17.48
N TRP A 205 20.31 -6.34 16.81
CA TRP A 205 21.52 -7.08 17.18
C TRP A 205 22.08 -6.60 18.51
N ALA A 206 22.14 -5.29 18.73
CA ALA A 206 22.62 -4.73 19.98
C ALA A 206 21.76 -5.17 21.19
N GLU A 207 20.43 -5.19 21.05
CA GLU A 207 19.51 -5.63 22.10
C GLU A 207 19.61 -7.14 22.36
N LEU A 208 19.73 -7.97 21.33
CA LEU A 208 19.98 -9.41 21.50
C LEU A 208 21.31 -9.70 22.19
N GLU A 209 22.36 -8.94 21.85
CA GLU A 209 23.69 -9.09 22.45
C GLU A 209 23.68 -8.68 23.93
N ILE A 210 22.99 -7.58 24.28
CA ILE A 210 22.76 -7.14 25.67
C ILE A 210 21.98 -8.20 26.45
N LEU A 211 20.89 -8.74 25.90
CA LEU A 211 20.08 -9.78 26.57
C LEU A 211 20.85 -11.09 26.77
N SER A 212 21.75 -11.44 25.84
CA SER A 212 22.60 -12.64 25.96
C SER A 212 23.68 -12.51 27.03
N THR A 213 24.14 -11.28 27.31
CA THR A 213 25.17 -11.00 28.31
C THR A 213 24.61 -10.88 29.73
N GLU A 214 23.34 -10.53 29.90
CA GLU A 214 22.66 -10.54 31.22
C GLU A 214 22.20 -11.93 31.67
N ALA A 215 22.08 -12.89 30.74
CA ALA A 215 21.65 -14.26 31.02
C ALA A 215 22.80 -15.24 31.32
N SER A 216 24.06 -14.76 31.34
CA SER A 216 25.28 -15.54 31.59
C SER A 216 25.92 -15.19 32.93
#